data_AF-A0A7K3PVD9-F1
#
_entry.id   AF-A0A7K3PVD9-F1
#
_cell.length_a   1.000
_cell.length_b   1.000
_cell.length_c   1.000
_cell.angle_alpha   90.00
_cell.angle_beta   90.00
_cell.angle_gamma   90.00
#
_symmetry.space_group_name_H-M   'P 1'
#
loop_
_entity.id
_entity.type
_entity.pdbx_description
1 polymer ?
#
loop_
_entity_poly.entity_id
_entity_poly.type
_entity_poly.pdbx_seq_one_letter_code
_entity_poly.pdbx_strand_id
1 'polypeptide(L)' 'PDPGAPAAGTLTVLLSGREGALPAPALAYAEGRLLHAVTPAG' A
#
# COMPACT_ATOMS: atom_id res chain seq x y z
N PRO A 1 15.41 14.19 -1.65
CA PRO A 1 14.17 13.39 -1.82
C PRO A 1 13.07 14.34 -2.28
N ASP A 2 12.36 14.01 -3.36
CA ASP A 2 11.22 14.81 -3.85
C ASP A 2 9.92 14.25 -3.23
N PRO A 3 9.14 15.04 -2.46
CA PRO A 3 7.86 14.60 -1.90
C PRO A 3 6.84 14.16 -2.95
N GLY A 4 6.94 14.65 -4.19
CA GLY A 4 6.05 14.31 -5.30
C GLY A 4 6.52 13.13 -6.15
N ALA A 5 7.70 12.56 -5.87
CA ALA A 5 8.18 11.41 -6.62
C ALA A 5 7.24 10.19 -6.44
N PRO A 6 6.95 9.43 -7.50
CA PRO A 6 6.16 8.21 -7.38
C PRO A 6 6.82 7.21 -6.43
N ALA A 7 6.00 6.52 -5.64
CA ALA A 7 6.49 5.47 -4.77
C ALA A 7 7.00 4.29 -5.61
N ALA A 8 8.32 4.09 -5.63
CA ALA A 8 8.95 2.94 -6.27
C ALA A 8 9.11 1.82 -5.24
N GLY A 9 8.09 0.98 -5.07
CA GLY A 9 8.15 -0.15 -4.15
C GLY A 9 6.84 -0.92 -4.04
N THR A 10 6.92 -2.22 -3.78
CA THR A 10 5.74 -3.05 -3.50
C THR A 10 5.40 -3.01 -2.01
N LEU A 11 4.12 -2.94 -1.68
CA LEU A 11 3.64 -3.00 -0.30
C LEU A 11 3.39 -4.45 0.13
N THR A 12 4.07 -4.89 1.18
CA THR A 12 3.87 -6.19 1.84
C THR A 12 3.30 -5.98 3.24
N VAL A 13 2.30 -6.78 3.61
CA VAL A 13 1.75 -6.79 4.99
C VAL A 13 2.06 -8.10 5.68
N LEU A 14 2.24 -8.03 7.00
CA LEU A 14 2.34 -9.20 7.87
C LEU A 14 0.97 -9.51 8.49
N LEU A 15 0.35 -10.59 8.03
CA LEU A 15 -0.90 -11.13 8.55
C LEU A 15 -0.58 -12.29 9.49
N SER A 16 -0.73 -12.06 10.79
CA SER A 16 -0.39 -13.06 11.81
C SER A 16 1.05 -13.61 11.67
N GLY A 17 1.99 -12.72 11.33
CA GLY A 17 3.41 -13.05 11.16
C GLY A 17 3.78 -13.66 9.80
N ARG A 18 2.85 -13.69 8.83
CA ARG A 18 3.11 -14.15 7.47
C ARG A 18 2.94 -13.02 6.47
N GLU A 19 3.83 -12.94 5.51
CA GLU A 19 3.73 -11.96 4.42
C GLU A 19 2.50 -12.22 3.53
N GLY A 20 1.89 -11.15 3.05
CA GLY A 20 0.74 -11.19 2.16
C GLY A 20 0.43 -9.83 1.53
N ALA A 21 -0.63 -9.81 0.71
CA ALA A 21 -1.17 -8.60 0.11
C ALA A 21 -2.09 -7.85 1.09
N LEU A 22 -2.27 -6.54 0.84
CA LEU A 22 -3.21 -5.73 1.62
C LEU A 22 -4.64 -6.28 1.48
N PRO A 23 -5.31 -6.66 2.59
CA PRO A 23 -6.68 -7.16 2.52
C PRO A 23 -7.63 -6.10 1.98
N ALA A 24 -8.56 -6.46 1.10
CA ALA A 24 -9.52 -5.53 0.51
C ALA A 24 -10.32 -4.70 1.54
N PRO A 25 -10.75 -5.24 2.70
CA PRO A 25 -11.43 -4.44 3.72
C PRO A 25 -10.58 -3.29 4.28
N ALA A 26 -9.25 -3.41 4.26
CA ALA A 26 -8.35 -2.35 4.75
C ALA A 26 -8.43 -1.08 3.87
N LEU A 27 -8.85 -1.20 2.61
CA LEU A 27 -9.04 -0.08 1.69
C LEU A 27 -10.25 0.79 2.04
N ALA A 28 -11.15 0.33 2.92
CA ALA A 28 -12.27 1.13 3.38
C ALA A 28 -11.83 2.24 4.36
N TYR A 29 -10.71 2.05 5.06
CA TYR A 29 -10.14 3.04 5.97
C TYR A 29 -9.54 4.22 5.19
N ALA A 30 -9.51 5.40 5.82
CA ALA A 30 -8.98 6.61 5.19
C ALA A 30 -7.51 6.42 4.77
N GLU A 31 -6.73 5.75 5.62
CA GLU A 31 -5.34 5.42 5.41
C GLU A 31 -5.16 4.43 4.25
N GLY A 32 -5.99 3.38 4.19
CA GLY A 32 -5.92 2.37 3.13
C GLY A 32 -6.19 2.94 1.74
N ARG A 33 -7.07 3.94 1.62
CA ARG A 33 -7.32 4.63 0.35
C ARG A 33 -6.11 5.39 -0.17
N LEU A 34 -5.31 5.99 0.71
CA LEU A 34 -4.08 6.69 0.31
C LEU A 34 -3.06 5.70 -0.26
N LEU A 35 -2.97 4.49 0.31
CA LEU A 35 -2.10 3.43 -0.20
C LEU A 35 -2.54 2.90 -1.57
N HIS A 36 -3.85 2.84 -1.84
CA HIS A 36 -4.35 2.49 -3.18
C HIS A 36 -4.05 3.58 -4.22
N ALA A 37 -4.13 4.85 -3.82
CA ALA A 37 -3.89 5.98 -4.72
C ALA A 37 -2.43 6.09 -5.19
N VAL A 38 -1.48 5.52 -4.44
CA VAL A 38 -0.04 5.50 -4.79
C VAL A 38 0.43 4.18 -5.39
N THR A 39 -0.49 3.34 -5.89
CA THR A 39 -0.13 2.07 -6.54
C THR A 39 0.97 2.35 -7.58
N PRO A 40 2.17 1.76 -7.46
CA PRO A 40 3.23 1.96 -8.42
C PRO A 40 2.70 1.55 -9.79
N ALA A 41 2.87 2.40 -10.80
CA ALA A 41 2.71 1.98 -12.17
C ALA A 41 3.61 0.76 -12.37
N GLY A 42 3.01 -0.35 -12.81
CA GLY A 42 3.72 -1.61 -13.04
C GLY A 42 4.92 -1.48 -13.97
#